data_AF-A0A3D9SNF6-F1
#
_entry.id   AF-A0A3D9SNF6-F1
#
_cell.length_a   1.000
_cell.length_b   1.000
_cell.length_c   1.000
_cell.angle_alpha   90.00
_cell.angle_beta   90.00
_cell.angle_gamma   90.00
#
_symmetry.space_group_name_H-M   'P 1'
#
loop_
_entity.id
_entity.type
_entity.pdbx_description
1 polymer ?
#
loop_
_entity_poly.entity_id
_entity_poly.type
_entity_poly.pdbx_seq_one_letter_code
_entity_poly.pdbx_strand_id
1 'polypeptide(L)'
;MNYKNGKDVLPPNLLKELQHYIQGELLYIPKPHSERAAWGEKSGSRVMIKRRNEEILQHYVSGSSVQELERKYHLSSESIRKIIMKTRSANTAVHAP
;
A
#
# COMPACT_ATOMS: atom_id res chain seq x y z
N MET A 1 -0.49 -17.98 -6.13
CA MET A 1 0.81 -17.34 -6.41
C MET A 1 1.63 -18.33 -7.21
N ASN A 2 2.13 -17.95 -8.38
CA ASN A 2 2.94 -18.84 -9.22
C ASN A 2 4.39 -18.76 -8.73
N TYR A 3 4.78 -19.65 -7.82
CA TYR A 3 6.14 -19.71 -7.31
C TYR A 3 7.05 -20.39 -8.34
N LYS A 4 8.24 -19.83 -8.53
CA LYS A 4 9.28 -20.44 -9.37
C LYS A 4 10.35 -21.04 -8.48
N ASN A 5 10.74 -22.28 -8.75
CA ASN A 5 11.84 -22.91 -8.02
C ASN A 5 13.14 -22.18 -8.38
N GLY A 6 13.95 -21.82 -7.37
CA GLY A 6 15.24 -21.16 -7.58
C GLY A 6 16.19 -21.96 -8.48
N LYS A 7 16.12 -23.29 -8.46
CA LYS A 7 16.88 -24.18 -9.36
C LYS A 7 16.54 -23.98 -10.83
N ASP A 8 15.32 -23.54 -11.14
CA ASP A 8 14.84 -23.38 -12.51
C ASP A 8 15.15 -21.99 -13.08
N VAL A 9 15.47 -21.00 -12.23
CA VAL A 9 15.58 -19.59 -12.65
C VAL A 9 16.89 -18.92 -12.28
N LEU A 10 17.68 -19.47 -11.36
CA LEU A 10 18.93 -18.86 -10.91
C LEU A 10 20.16 -19.55 -11.52
N PRO A 11 21.22 -18.80 -11.86
CA PRO A 11 22.52 -19.36 -12.17
C PRO A 11 23.06 -20.25 -11.03
N PRO A 12 23.73 -21.38 -11.32
CA PRO A 12 24.19 -22.32 -10.29
C PRO A 12 25.12 -21.70 -9.24
N ASN A 13 25.99 -20.77 -9.63
CA ASN A 13 26.89 -20.06 -8.72
C ASN A 13 26.12 -19.14 -7.76
N LEU A 14 25.09 -18.43 -8.24
CA LEU A 14 24.24 -17.57 -7.41
C LEU A 14 23.38 -18.40 -6.45
N LEU A 15 22.81 -19.50 -6.93
CA LEU A 15 22.04 -20.40 -6.07
C LEU A 15 22.90 -20.95 -4.92
N LYS A 16 24.12 -21.41 -5.24
CA LYS A 16 25.08 -21.89 -4.24
C LYS A 16 25.40 -20.81 -3.21
N GLU A 17 25.58 -19.56 -3.65
CA GLU A 17 25.86 -18.46 -2.74
C GLU A 17 24.67 -18.13 -1.83
N LEU A 18 23.45 -18.08 -2.37
CA LEU A 18 22.24 -17.86 -1.57
C LEU A 18 22.05 -18.95 -0.49
N GLN A 19 22.40 -20.19 -0.80
CA GLN A 19 22.33 -21.29 0.17
C GLN A 19 23.26 -21.11 1.38
N HIS A 20 24.31 -20.30 1.30
CA HIS A 20 25.10 -19.94 2.49
C HIS A 20 24.31 -19.07 3.47
N TYR A 21 23.31 -18.32 3.01
CA TYR A 21 22.52 -17.39 3.83
C TYR A 21 21.14 -17.96 4.21
N ILE A 22 20.49 -18.70 3.31
CA ILE A 22 19.11 -19.19 3.50
C ILE A 22 18.86 -20.47 2.70
N GLN A 23 18.22 -21.47 3.33
CA GLN A 23 17.91 -22.75 2.70
C GLN A 23 16.52 -23.24 3.13
N GLY A 24 15.76 -23.81 2.20
CA GLY A 24 14.43 -24.40 2.50
C GLY A 24 13.31 -23.38 2.73
N GLU A 25 13.60 -22.09 2.65
CA GLU A 25 12.67 -21.00 2.96
C GLU A 25 12.23 -20.20 1.73
N LEU A 26 11.11 -19.49 1.86
CA LEU A 26 10.60 -18.61 0.81
C LEU A 26 11.29 -17.24 0.84
N LEU A 27 12.03 -16.93 -0.23
CA LEU A 27 12.72 -15.65 -0.40
C LEU A 27 11.97 -14.73 -1.37
N TYR A 28 11.62 -13.53 -0.93
CA TYR A 28 11.05 -12.50 -1.79
C TYR A 28 12.14 -11.68 -2.48
N ILE A 29 12.14 -11.64 -3.81
CA ILE A 29 13.01 -10.77 -4.59
C ILE A 29 12.20 -9.52 -5.00
N PRO A 30 12.49 -8.34 -4.42
CA PRO A 30 11.79 -7.11 -4.79
C PRO A 30 12.12 -6.72 -6.22
N LYS A 31 11.18 -6.06 -6.90
CA LYS A 31 11.44 -5.49 -8.22
C LYS A 31 12.53 -4.41 -8.16
N PRO A 32 13.38 -4.30 -9.21
CA PRO A 32 14.30 -3.19 -9.37
C PRO A 32 13.56 -1.85 -9.25
N HIS A 33 14.21 -0.86 -8.62
CA HIS A 33 13.59 0.41 -8.24
C HIS A 33 12.95 1.17 -9.42
N SER A 34 13.43 0.99 -10.65
CA SER A 34 12.92 1.61 -11.88
C SER A 34 11.57 1.06 -12.36
N GLU A 35 11.13 -0.11 -11.86
CA GLU A 35 9.85 -0.74 -12.20
C GLU A 35 8.94 -0.93 -10.99
N ARG A 36 9.25 -0.28 -9.88
CA ARG A 36 8.33 -0.19 -8.75
C ARG A 36 7.24 0.81 -9.11
N ALA A 37 6.25 0.33 -9.86
CA ALA A 37 4.92 0.89 -9.74
C ALA A 37 4.58 0.90 -8.25
N ALA A 38 4.30 2.07 -7.68
CA ALA A 38 3.93 2.15 -6.27
C ALA A 38 2.74 1.21 -6.03
N TRP A 39 2.64 0.62 -4.84
CA TRP A 39 1.55 -0.31 -4.51
C TRP A 39 0.20 0.26 -5.00
N GLY A 40 -0.50 -0.50 -5.86
CA GLY A 40 -1.84 -0.16 -6.35
C GLY A 40 -1.87 0.75 -7.58
N GLU A 41 -0.73 1.09 -8.18
CA GLU A 41 -0.64 1.91 -9.39
C GLU A 41 -0.99 1.09 -10.65
N LYS A 42 -0.59 -0.19 -10.74
CA LYS A 42 -0.99 -1.08 -11.85
C LYS A 42 -2.44 -1.56 -11.78
N SER A 43 -3.07 -1.54 -10.59
CA SER A 43 -4.44 -2.03 -10.39
C SER A 43 -5.48 -0.90 -10.22
N GLY A 44 -5.06 0.38 -10.30
CA GLY A 44 -5.94 1.54 -10.05
C GLY A 44 -6.39 1.71 -8.59
N SER A 45 -6.10 0.73 -7.72
CA SER A 45 -6.53 0.71 -6.32
C SER A 45 -5.98 1.90 -5.53
N ARG A 46 -4.78 2.40 -5.88
CA ARG A 46 -4.20 3.57 -5.22
C ARG A 46 -5.01 4.84 -5.47
N VAL A 47 -5.49 5.03 -6.70
CA VAL A 47 -6.35 6.17 -7.07
C VAL A 47 -7.70 6.06 -6.38
N MET A 48 -8.31 4.87 -6.40
CA MET A 48 -9.60 4.62 -5.73
C MET A 48 -9.53 4.88 -4.23
N ILE A 49 -8.48 4.37 -3.55
CA ILE A 49 -8.28 4.58 -2.12
C ILE A 49 -8.03 6.06 -1.82
N LYS A 50 -7.25 6.76 -2.64
CA LYS A 50 -7.00 8.20 -2.48
C LYS A 50 -8.30 8.98 -2.58
N ARG A 51 -9.10 8.75 -3.64
CA ARG A 51 -10.40 9.40 -3.84
C ARG A 51 -11.35 9.14 -2.66
N ARG A 52 -11.50 7.88 -2.24
CA ARG A 52 -12.31 7.52 -1.07
C ARG A 52 -11.86 8.27 0.18
N ASN A 53 -10.56 8.38 0.40
CA ASN A 53 -10.01 9.07 1.58
C ASN A 53 -10.25 10.59 1.55
N GLU A 54 -10.24 11.21 0.36
CA GLU A 54 -10.62 12.60 0.16
C GLU A 54 -12.12 12.80 0.42
N GLU A 55 -12.98 11.91 -0.10
CA GLU A 55 -14.43 11.93 0.15
C GLU A 55 -14.75 11.77 1.64
N ILE A 56 -14.05 10.88 2.36
CA ILE A 56 -14.18 10.74 3.82
C ILE A 56 -13.85 12.05 4.54
N LEU A 57 -12.77 12.73 4.15
CA LEU A 57 -12.40 14.02 4.75
C LEU A 57 -13.45 15.09 4.47
N GLN A 58 -13.97 15.16 3.24
CA GLN A 58 -15.00 16.14 2.86
C GLN A 58 -16.28 15.94 3.67
N HIS A 59 -16.76 14.70 3.81
CA HIS A 59 -17.93 14.41 4.64
C HIS A 59 -17.70 14.74 6.11
N TYR A 60 -16.50 14.46 6.63
CA TYR A 60 -16.17 14.83 8.00
C TYR A 60 -16.19 16.35 8.22
N VAL A 61 -15.60 17.12 7.30
CA VAL A 61 -15.59 18.59 7.36
C VAL A 61 -16.99 19.18 7.15
N SER A 62 -17.86 18.50 6.38
CA SER A 62 -19.27 18.87 6.23
C SER A 62 -20.16 18.47 7.42
N GLY A 63 -19.58 17.97 8.51
CA GLY A 63 -20.28 17.70 9.77
C GLY A 63 -20.67 16.24 10.03
N SER A 64 -20.31 15.28 9.17
CA SER A 64 -20.55 13.86 9.46
C SER A 64 -19.69 13.39 10.64
N SER A 65 -20.31 12.68 11.59
CA SER A 65 -19.64 12.05 12.71
C SER A 65 -18.77 10.87 12.28
N VAL A 66 -17.79 10.49 13.12
CA VAL A 66 -16.96 9.31 12.86
C VAL A 66 -17.82 8.05 12.73
N GLN A 67 -18.85 7.90 13.55
CA GLN A 67 -19.75 6.75 13.56
C GLN A 67 -20.58 6.63 12.27
N GLU A 68 -21.00 7.75 11.67
CA GLU A 68 -21.68 7.75 10.37
C GLU A 68 -20.73 7.32 9.25
N LEU A 69 -19.48 7.78 9.30
CA LEU A 69 -18.45 7.42 8.33
C LEU A 69 -18.04 5.94 8.45
N GLU A 70 -17.96 5.40 9.66
CA GLU A 70 -17.73 3.95 9.89
C GLU A 70 -18.78 3.12 9.16
N ARG A 71 -20.07 3.46 9.35
CA ARG A 71 -21.19 2.76 8.70
C ARG A 71 -21.17 2.91 7.20
N LYS A 72 -20.91 4.12 6.69
CA LYS A 72 -20.93 4.42 5.25
C LYS A 72 -19.80 3.74 4.48
N TYR A 73 -18.62 3.65 5.07
CA TYR A 73 -17.41 3.14 4.40
C TYR A 73 -16.98 1.75 4.86
N HIS A 74 -17.69 1.16 5.83
CA HIS A 74 -17.38 -0.14 6.43
C HIS A 74 -15.94 -0.20 6.98
N LEU A 75 -15.53 0.85 7.70
CA LEU A 75 -14.21 0.98 8.31
C LEU A 75 -14.34 1.17 9.82
N SER A 76 -13.30 0.77 10.55
CA SER A 76 -13.22 1.06 11.98
C SER A 76 -12.98 2.55 12.25
N SER A 77 -13.40 3.03 13.42
CA SER A 77 -13.22 4.43 13.82
C SER A 77 -11.75 4.84 13.85
N GLU A 78 -10.86 3.92 14.23
CA GLU A 78 -9.41 4.14 14.15
C GLU A 78 -8.97 4.39 12.71
N SER A 79 -9.45 3.57 11.76
CA SER A 79 -9.15 3.75 10.34
C SER A 79 -9.67 5.08 9.81
N ILE A 80 -10.91 5.45 10.16
CA ILE A 80 -11.51 6.74 9.79
C ILE A 80 -10.68 7.91 10.33
N ARG A 81 -10.33 7.91 11.63
CA ARG A 81 -9.50 8.96 12.24
C ARG A 81 -8.14 9.06 11.58
N LYS A 82 -7.49 7.93 11.33
CA LYS A 82 -6.19 7.85 10.66
C LYS A 82 -6.26 8.41 9.23
N ILE A 83 -7.32 8.09 8.49
CA ILE A 83 -7.57 8.63 7.15
C ILE A 83 -7.72 10.15 7.23
N ILE A 84 -8.58 10.68 8.09
CA ILE A 84 -8.80 12.12 8.27
C ILE A 84 -7.48 12.84 8.57
N MET A 85 -6.70 12.34 9.54
CA MET A 85 -5.41 12.94 9.93
C MET A 85 -4.40 12.95 8.78
N LYS A 86 -4.22 11.82 8.09
CA LYS A 86 -3.26 11.68 7.00
C LYS A 86 -3.67 12.50 5.77
N THR A 87 -4.94 12.47 5.38
CA THR A 87 -5.44 13.23 4.22
C THR A 87 -5.35 14.72 4.48
N ARG A 88 -5.65 15.20 5.70
CA ARG A 88 -5.52 16.62 6.05
C ARG A 88 -4.06 17.09 5.96
N SER A 89 -3.12 16.29 6.47
CA SER A 89 -1.68 16.61 6.39
C SER A 89 -1.17 16.63 4.95
N ALA A 90 -1.65 15.72 4.11
CA ALA A 90 -1.32 15.68 2.70
C ALA A 90 -1.84 16.93 1.96
N ASN A 91 -3.08 17.37 2.24
CA ASN A 91 -3.66 18.57 1.62
C ASN A 91 -2.95 19.86 2.02
N THR A 92 -2.47 19.98 3.27
CA THR A 92 -1.69 21.15 3.71
C THR A 92 -0.36 21.26 2.95
N ALA A 93 0.28 20.12 2.64
CA ALA A 93 1.55 20.09 1.90
C ALA A 93 1.41 20.51 0.42
N VAL A 94 0.20 20.43 -0.17
CA VAL A 94 -0.05 20.86 -1.56
C VAL A 94 -0.28 22.38 -1.67
N HIS A 95 -0.54 23.06 -0.55
CA HIS A 95 -0.81 24.51 -0.49
C HIS A 95 0.20 25.29 0.36
N ALA A 96 1.38 24.70 0.64
CA ALA A 96 2.48 25.45 1.24
C ALA A 96 3.14 26.36 0.17
N PRO A 97 3.42 27.64 0.48
CA PRO A 97 4.05 28.59 -0.44
C PRO A 97 5.49 28.23 -0.80
#